data_AF-A0A5R9FJU8-F1
#
_entry.id   AF-A0A5R9FJU8-F1
#
_cell.length_a   1.000
_cell.length_b   1.000
_cell.length_c   1.000
_cell.angle_alpha   90.00
_cell.angle_beta   90.00
_cell.angle_gamma   90.00
#
_symmetry.space_group_name_H-M   'P 1'
#
loop_
_entity.id
_entity.type
_entity.pdbx_description
1 polymer ?
#
loop_
_entity_poly.entity_id
_entity_poly.type
_entity_poly.pdbx_seq_one_letter_code
_entity_poly.pdbx_strand_id
1 'polypeptide(L)'
;MTQQSKPTTTATTSTDTTNSTDFTHSTSTAAATSTPRSAHADEPTSSSVSAAPASRSRLAAPRPLGERRLWPRSFADRLTAPLPGLRGFARLAREAALRPGPEGLADIPRLPYEPAPLPRVDADTIAVSWAGHASWVIRIGGLTVLTDPVWSRKILGTPARITPVGVPWSELPRVDAVVISHNHYDHLDAPTLSRLPRDTPVLVPAGLGRWFRRRRFTSVTELDWWEAAELGGVRFDFVPAHHWSKRSLHDTCRTLWGGWVLTAPDARRVYFAGDTGYGHWFSRIGDRYPGIDLALLPIGAYEPRWWLGDVHCDPEEAVRAAQDLRARRMAPMHWATFVLSAEPVLEPLTRVRTAWEKAGLAREDLWDLPVGASRVLD
;
A
#
# COMPACT_ATOMS: atom_id res chain seq x y z
N MET A 1 10.36 24.53 -53.48
CA MET A 1 11.02 25.81 -53.11
C MET A 1 11.51 25.68 -51.69
N THR A 2 12.80 25.95 -51.56
CA THR A 2 13.71 25.75 -50.44
C THR A 2 13.33 26.61 -49.22
N GLN A 3 13.51 26.10 -47.99
CA GLN A 3 14.47 26.68 -47.05
C GLN A 3 14.61 25.84 -45.76
N GLN A 4 15.88 25.53 -45.48
CA GLN A 4 16.43 24.98 -44.25
C GLN A 4 16.48 26.06 -43.17
N SER A 5 16.47 25.66 -41.89
CA SER A 5 17.15 26.43 -40.83
C SER A 5 17.69 25.46 -39.78
N LYS A 6 19.01 25.47 -39.64
CA LYS A 6 19.82 24.77 -38.63
C LYS A 6 19.98 25.65 -37.37
N PRO A 7 20.48 25.09 -36.24
CA PRO A 7 20.40 25.69 -34.91
C PRO A 7 21.62 26.54 -34.54
N THR A 8 21.47 27.41 -33.53
CA THR A 8 22.57 28.16 -32.91
C THR A 8 22.83 27.66 -31.50
N THR A 9 24.02 27.10 -31.31
CA THR A 9 24.68 26.82 -30.03
C THR A 9 25.42 28.08 -29.57
N THR A 10 25.40 28.39 -28.28
CA THR A 10 26.47 29.18 -27.67
C THR A 10 26.70 28.73 -26.24
N ALA A 11 27.89 28.20 -26.00
CA ALA A 11 28.47 27.92 -24.68
C ALA A 11 29.43 29.05 -24.35
N THR A 12 29.51 29.52 -23.09
CA THR A 12 30.78 30.01 -22.51
C THR A 12 30.74 30.09 -20.98
N THR A 13 31.80 29.51 -20.39
CA THR A 13 32.57 29.93 -19.19
C THR A 13 31.99 29.91 -17.77
N SER A 14 32.39 28.84 -17.07
CA SER A 14 33.15 28.82 -15.81
C SER A 14 33.69 30.13 -15.24
N THR A 15 33.57 30.29 -13.92
CA THR A 15 34.63 30.80 -13.04
C THR A 15 34.52 30.16 -11.66
N ASP A 16 35.65 29.58 -11.26
CA ASP A 16 35.95 28.98 -9.97
C ASP A 16 36.51 30.08 -9.06
N THR A 17 36.16 30.13 -7.78
CA THR A 17 36.94 30.93 -6.81
C THR A 17 36.84 30.33 -5.42
N THR A 18 37.98 29.83 -4.98
CA THR A 18 38.35 29.39 -3.65
C THR A 18 38.32 30.56 -2.65
N ASN A 19 37.97 30.27 -1.39
CA ASN A 19 38.65 30.93 -0.28
C ASN A 19 38.58 30.10 1.01
N SER A 20 39.77 29.78 1.51
CA SER A 20 40.05 29.25 2.85
C SER A 20 39.80 30.31 3.93
N THR A 21 39.52 29.88 5.16
CA THR A 21 40.20 30.41 6.37
C THR A 21 39.86 29.55 7.59
N ASP A 22 40.94 29.02 8.20
CA ASP A 22 40.98 28.47 9.55
C ASP A 22 40.71 29.55 10.61
N PHE A 23 40.07 29.17 11.73
CA PHE A 23 40.40 29.75 13.03
C PHE A 23 40.17 28.74 14.16
N THR A 24 41.27 28.36 14.79
CA THR A 24 41.39 27.63 16.05
C THR A 24 41.09 28.54 17.25
N HIS A 25 40.41 28.04 18.29
CA HIS A 25 40.76 28.41 19.67
C HIS A 25 40.35 27.31 20.67
N SER A 26 41.36 26.68 21.26
CA SER A 26 41.30 26.02 22.58
C SER A 26 41.32 27.07 23.68
N THR A 27 40.59 26.83 24.77
CA THR A 27 41.01 27.26 26.10
C THR A 27 40.53 26.27 27.15
N SER A 28 41.51 25.80 27.93
CA SER A 28 41.44 24.94 29.09
C SER A 28 41.50 25.82 30.34
N THR A 29 40.78 25.46 31.41
CA THR A 29 41.14 25.89 32.78
C THR A 29 40.64 24.85 33.80
N ALA A 30 41.60 24.23 34.50
CA ALA A 30 41.44 23.49 35.76
C ALA A 30 41.35 24.51 36.94
N ALA A 31 41.02 24.24 38.21
CA ALA A 31 41.23 23.10 39.10
C ALA A 31 40.51 23.36 40.47
N ALA A 32 40.78 22.48 41.45
CA ALA A 32 40.52 22.51 42.90
C ALA A 32 39.23 21.76 43.34
N THR A 33 39.27 20.48 43.73
CA THR A 33 39.88 19.81 44.92
C THR A 33 39.28 20.25 46.25
N SER A 34 38.38 19.43 46.81
CA SER A 34 38.30 19.19 48.26
C SER A 34 37.60 17.85 48.54
N THR A 35 38.26 17.00 49.30
CA THR A 35 37.71 15.78 49.93
C THR A 35 37.31 16.13 51.36
N PRO A 36 36.26 15.50 51.91
CA PRO A 36 36.54 14.58 53.02
C PRO A 36 35.65 13.32 53.08
N ARG A 37 36.30 12.25 53.56
CA ARG A 37 35.84 11.09 54.36
C ARG A 37 34.36 10.64 54.32
N SER A 38 34.19 9.44 53.76
CA SER A 38 33.64 8.20 54.36
C SER A 38 32.42 8.31 55.31
N ALA A 39 31.29 7.78 54.83
CA ALA A 39 30.39 6.96 55.62
C ALA A 39 29.68 5.94 54.69
N HIS A 40 29.71 4.68 55.10
CA HIS A 40 29.07 3.53 54.46
C HIS A 40 27.55 3.68 54.38
N ALA A 41 26.96 3.35 53.24
CA ALA A 41 25.60 2.81 53.14
C ALA A 41 25.46 2.03 51.83
N ASP A 42 24.94 0.81 51.95
CA ASP A 42 24.69 -0.16 50.89
C ASP A 42 23.80 0.38 49.76
N GLU A 43 24.21 0.18 48.51
CA GLU A 43 23.31 0.25 47.36
C GLU A 43 23.52 -0.98 46.46
N PRO A 44 22.43 -1.64 46.00
CA PRO A 44 22.52 -2.90 45.29
C PRO A 44 22.99 -2.67 43.85
N THR A 45 23.96 -3.47 43.44
CA THR A 45 24.48 -3.56 42.07
C THR A 45 23.34 -3.79 41.07
N SER A 46 23.03 -2.79 40.25
CA SER A 46 22.16 -2.93 39.10
C SER A 46 22.87 -3.83 38.07
N SER A 47 22.45 -5.08 37.99
CA SER A 47 22.84 -5.97 36.89
C SER A 47 22.37 -5.35 35.58
N SER A 48 23.31 -4.91 34.75
CA SER A 48 23.05 -4.54 33.36
C SER A 48 22.63 -5.80 32.60
N VAL A 49 21.32 -6.04 32.55
CA VAL A 49 20.74 -7.04 31.65
C VAL A 49 20.91 -6.49 30.24
N SER A 50 21.97 -6.94 29.59
CA SER A 50 22.16 -6.81 28.15
C SER A 50 20.91 -7.35 27.46
N ALA A 51 20.07 -6.46 26.94
CA ALA A 51 18.91 -6.83 26.15
C ALA A 51 19.43 -7.59 24.92
N ALA A 52 19.17 -8.89 24.89
CA ALA A 52 19.38 -9.70 23.70
C ALA A 52 18.62 -9.07 22.52
N PRO A 53 19.17 -9.07 21.30
CA PRO A 53 18.47 -8.55 20.14
C PRO A 53 17.13 -9.28 20.01
N ALA A 54 16.05 -8.51 19.88
CA ALA A 54 14.70 -9.02 19.70
C ALA A 54 14.73 -10.16 18.67
N SER A 55 14.39 -11.38 19.11
CA SER A 55 14.36 -12.53 18.22
C SER A 55 13.48 -12.17 17.04
N ARG A 56 14.04 -12.15 15.82
CA ARG A 56 13.26 -11.99 14.59
C ARG A 56 12.10 -12.98 14.66
N SER A 57 10.88 -12.49 14.87
CA SER A 57 9.71 -13.34 15.04
C SER A 57 9.63 -14.27 13.84
N ARG A 58 9.83 -15.57 14.04
CA ARG A 58 9.71 -16.58 12.98
C ARG A 58 8.32 -16.41 12.35
N LEU A 59 8.28 -16.29 11.02
CA LEU A 59 7.01 -16.21 10.29
C LEU A 59 6.19 -17.47 10.56
N ALA A 60 4.86 -17.32 10.64
CA ALA A 60 3.96 -18.43 10.90
C ALA A 60 4.06 -19.47 9.77
N ALA A 61 3.94 -20.76 10.09
CA ALA A 61 3.87 -21.79 9.06
C ALA A 61 2.65 -21.53 8.15
N PRO A 62 2.76 -21.73 6.82
CA PRO A 62 1.62 -21.62 5.92
C PRO A 62 0.49 -22.56 6.32
N ARG A 63 -0.74 -22.05 6.24
CA ARG A 63 -1.98 -22.81 6.39
C ARG A 63 -2.25 -23.60 5.10
N PRO A 64 -2.89 -24.78 5.18
CA PRO A 64 -3.37 -25.50 4.00
C PRO A 64 -4.33 -24.65 3.17
N LEU A 65 -4.18 -24.70 1.83
CA LEU A 65 -5.09 -24.03 0.92
C LEU A 65 -6.51 -24.62 1.04
N GLY A 66 -7.52 -23.74 1.03
CA GLY A 66 -8.93 -24.14 1.11
C GLY A 66 -9.39 -24.58 2.51
N GLU A 67 -8.54 -24.47 3.55
CA GLU A 67 -8.90 -24.81 4.92
C GLU A 67 -10.15 -24.04 5.37
N ARG A 68 -11.16 -24.78 5.84
CA ARG A 68 -12.40 -24.19 6.35
C ARG A 68 -12.27 -23.95 7.84
N ARG A 69 -12.55 -22.71 8.25
CA ARG A 69 -12.40 -22.28 9.64
C ARG A 69 -13.65 -21.58 10.13
N LEU A 70 -13.84 -21.64 11.44
CA LEU A 70 -14.86 -20.87 12.14
C LEU A 70 -14.24 -19.59 12.66
N TRP A 71 -14.96 -18.49 12.48
CA TRP A 71 -14.52 -17.15 12.82
C TRP A 71 -15.51 -16.51 13.78
N PRO A 72 -15.08 -15.53 14.60
CA PRO A 72 -15.99 -14.76 15.42
C PRO A 72 -17.04 -14.07 14.54
N ARG A 73 -18.19 -13.74 15.13
CA ARG A 73 -19.28 -13.06 14.42
C ARG A 73 -18.94 -11.62 14.01
N SER A 74 -17.92 -11.05 14.65
CA SER A 74 -17.44 -9.70 14.40
C SER A 74 -15.94 -9.62 14.71
N PHE A 75 -15.28 -8.68 14.05
CA PHE A 75 -13.90 -8.25 14.22
C PHE A 75 -13.84 -6.79 14.68
N ALA A 76 -14.91 -6.24 15.27
CA ALA A 76 -14.93 -4.84 15.73
C ALA A 76 -13.87 -4.56 16.82
N ASP A 77 -13.42 -5.59 17.55
CA ASP A 77 -12.28 -5.54 18.47
C ASP A 77 -10.94 -5.21 17.78
N ARG A 78 -10.87 -5.34 16.46
CA ARG A 78 -9.69 -5.05 15.64
C ARG A 78 -9.68 -3.64 15.04
N LEU A 79 -10.72 -2.84 15.27
CA LEU A 79 -10.74 -1.44 14.86
C LEU A 79 -9.63 -0.67 15.58
N THR A 80 -8.94 0.19 14.82
CA THR A 80 -7.87 1.03 15.36
C THR A 80 -8.33 2.47 15.66
N ALA A 81 -9.50 2.83 15.15
CA ALA A 81 -10.20 4.07 15.42
C ALA A 81 -11.71 3.79 15.50
N PRO A 82 -12.48 4.59 16.25
CA PRO A 82 -13.93 4.46 16.27
C PRO A 82 -14.51 4.77 14.89
N LEU A 83 -15.49 3.96 14.45
CA LEU A 83 -16.20 4.25 13.22
C LEU A 83 -16.96 5.58 13.34
N PRO A 84 -17.13 6.32 12.23
CA PRO A 84 -17.81 7.59 12.30
C PRO A 84 -19.25 7.46 12.79
N GLY A 85 -19.59 8.24 13.82
CA GLY A 85 -20.94 8.28 14.41
C GLY A 85 -21.89 9.23 13.67
N LEU A 86 -23.15 9.28 14.11
CA LEU A 86 -24.22 10.11 13.52
C LEU A 86 -23.82 11.59 13.35
N ARG A 87 -23.09 12.15 14.32
CA ARG A 87 -22.60 13.54 14.26
C ARG A 87 -21.63 13.77 13.10
N GLY A 88 -20.74 12.81 12.85
CA GLY A 88 -19.83 12.89 11.72
C GLY A 88 -20.58 12.79 10.39
N PHE A 89 -21.57 11.89 10.27
CA PHE A 89 -22.42 11.81 9.07
C PHE A 89 -23.17 13.13 8.82
N ALA A 90 -23.71 13.75 9.88
CA ALA A 90 -24.38 15.04 9.76
C ALA A 90 -23.41 16.15 9.30
N ARG A 91 -22.18 16.16 9.84
CA ARG A 91 -21.13 17.10 9.41
C ARG A 91 -20.76 16.90 7.93
N LEU A 92 -20.57 15.65 7.51
CA LEU A 92 -20.23 15.29 6.12
C LEU A 92 -21.33 15.74 5.14
N ALA A 93 -22.60 15.50 5.49
CA ALA A 93 -23.74 15.94 4.69
C ALA A 93 -23.81 17.46 4.56
N ARG A 94 -23.51 18.19 5.65
CA ARG A 94 -23.48 19.66 5.66
C ARG A 94 -22.35 20.24 4.81
N GLU A 95 -21.19 19.60 4.81
CA GLU A 95 -19.98 20.08 4.11
C GLU A 95 -19.95 19.68 2.62
N ALA A 96 -20.88 18.86 2.15
CA ALA A 96 -20.90 18.32 0.78
C ALA A 96 -19.57 17.64 0.36
N ALA A 97 -18.76 17.23 1.32
CA ALA A 97 -17.39 16.77 1.14
C ALA A 97 -17.29 15.29 0.69
N LEU A 98 -18.24 14.83 -0.12
CA LEU A 98 -18.24 13.46 -0.66
C LEU A 98 -17.62 13.36 -2.05
N ARG A 99 -17.52 14.48 -2.78
CA ARG A 99 -17.01 14.54 -4.15
C ARG A 99 -16.34 15.90 -4.40
N PRO A 100 -15.31 15.95 -5.27
CA PRO A 100 -14.75 17.21 -5.73
C PRO A 100 -15.80 18.03 -6.49
N GLY A 101 -15.65 19.35 -6.42
CA GLY A 101 -16.40 20.28 -7.27
C GLY A 101 -15.94 20.21 -8.75
N PRO A 102 -16.57 20.98 -9.64
CA PRO A 102 -16.24 20.99 -11.08
C PRO A 102 -14.77 21.26 -11.37
N GLU A 103 -14.13 22.17 -10.62
CA GLU A 103 -12.71 22.48 -10.75
C GLU A 103 -11.82 21.27 -10.42
N GLY A 104 -12.16 20.53 -9.36
CA GLY A 104 -11.43 19.31 -8.99
C GLY A 104 -11.61 18.14 -9.97
N LEU A 105 -12.60 18.22 -10.86
CA LEU A 105 -12.84 17.25 -11.94
C LEU A 105 -12.28 17.73 -13.29
N ALA A 106 -11.87 18.99 -13.43
CA ALA A 106 -11.43 19.57 -14.71
C ALA A 106 -10.19 18.87 -15.28
N ASP A 107 -9.36 18.29 -14.41
CA ASP A 107 -8.11 17.61 -14.77
C ASP A 107 -8.29 16.12 -15.14
N ILE A 108 -9.52 15.59 -15.23
CA ILE A 108 -9.75 14.20 -15.68
C ILE A 108 -9.02 13.87 -17.01
N PRO A 109 -9.04 14.73 -18.05
CA PRO A 109 -8.32 14.45 -19.30
C PRO A 109 -6.80 14.36 -19.18
N ARG A 110 -6.23 14.78 -18.04
CA ARG A 110 -4.79 14.76 -17.76
C ARG A 110 -4.35 13.55 -16.93
N LEU A 111 -5.30 12.73 -16.48
CA LEU A 111 -4.98 11.52 -15.72
C LEU A 111 -4.16 10.56 -16.61
N PRO A 112 -3.04 10.01 -16.09
CA PRO A 112 -2.17 9.17 -16.89
C PRO A 112 -2.83 7.81 -17.17
N TYR A 113 -3.03 7.51 -18.45
CA TYR A 113 -3.62 6.28 -18.95
C TYR A 113 -2.84 5.82 -20.18
N GLU A 114 -2.08 4.74 -20.02
CA GLU A 114 -1.20 4.18 -21.05
C GLU A 114 -1.33 2.66 -21.06
N PRO A 115 -2.46 2.11 -21.56
CA PRO A 115 -2.62 0.67 -21.69
C PRO A 115 -1.54 0.10 -22.59
N ALA A 116 -0.83 -0.90 -22.08
CA ALA A 116 0.22 -1.61 -22.80
C ALA A 116 0.07 -3.13 -22.60
N PRO A 117 0.56 -3.95 -23.53
CA PRO A 117 0.62 -5.39 -23.33
C PRO A 117 1.38 -5.75 -22.06
N LEU A 118 0.89 -6.76 -21.34
CA LEU A 118 1.57 -7.27 -20.16
C LEU A 118 2.98 -7.77 -20.53
N PRO A 119 4.00 -7.50 -19.69
CA PRO A 119 5.35 -7.95 -19.95
C PRO A 119 5.41 -9.49 -19.95
N ARG A 120 6.19 -10.04 -20.89
CA ARG A 120 6.49 -11.47 -20.93
C ARG A 120 7.64 -11.74 -19.97
N VAL A 121 7.32 -12.35 -18.83
CA VAL A 121 8.27 -12.66 -17.77
C VAL A 121 8.24 -14.14 -17.44
N ASP A 122 9.39 -14.68 -17.04
CA ASP A 122 9.55 -16.04 -16.56
C ASP A 122 9.21 -16.15 -15.06
N ALA A 123 9.50 -17.30 -14.45
CA ALA A 123 9.20 -17.53 -13.04
C ALA A 123 10.13 -16.78 -12.08
N ASP A 124 11.31 -16.39 -12.55
CA ASP A 124 12.38 -15.76 -11.79
C ASP A 124 12.36 -14.24 -11.93
N THR A 125 11.28 -13.69 -12.47
CA THR A 125 11.11 -12.25 -12.70
C THR A 125 9.79 -11.79 -12.11
N ILE A 126 9.80 -10.71 -11.32
CA ILE A 126 8.57 -10.12 -10.79
C ILE A 126 8.14 -8.97 -11.71
N ALA A 127 6.89 -8.97 -12.13
CA ALA A 127 6.31 -7.83 -12.86
C ALA A 127 4.99 -7.40 -12.23
N VAL A 128 4.74 -6.10 -12.27
CA VAL A 128 3.49 -5.51 -11.81
C VAL A 128 2.89 -4.65 -12.91
N SER A 129 1.58 -4.78 -13.11
CA SER A 129 0.82 -3.99 -14.07
C SER A 129 -0.39 -3.39 -13.37
N TRP A 130 -0.56 -2.08 -13.45
CA TRP A 130 -1.64 -1.39 -12.75
C TRP A 130 -2.91 -1.37 -13.61
N ALA A 131 -3.91 -2.16 -13.25
CA ALA A 131 -5.20 -2.18 -13.97
C ALA A 131 -6.12 -0.99 -13.58
N GLY A 132 -5.73 -0.22 -12.56
CA GLY A 132 -6.47 0.90 -11.98
C GLY A 132 -7.05 0.57 -10.61
N HIS A 133 -7.32 1.61 -9.82
CA HIS A 133 -7.75 1.53 -8.42
C HIS A 133 -6.74 0.74 -7.56
N ALA A 134 -7.20 -0.21 -6.74
CA ALA A 134 -6.36 -1.17 -6.03
C ALA A 134 -6.12 -2.48 -6.83
N SER A 135 -6.50 -2.52 -8.11
CA SER A 135 -6.36 -3.70 -8.95
C SER A 135 -5.00 -3.78 -9.63
N TRP A 136 -4.19 -4.74 -9.22
CA TRP A 136 -2.90 -5.06 -9.80
C TRP A 136 -2.92 -6.45 -10.43
N VAL A 137 -2.21 -6.59 -11.54
CA VAL A 137 -1.77 -7.88 -12.08
C VAL A 137 -0.31 -8.05 -11.66
N ILE A 138 -0.05 -9.02 -10.78
CA ILE A 138 1.28 -9.30 -10.26
C ILE A 138 1.74 -10.65 -10.81
N ARG A 139 2.86 -10.65 -11.53
CA ARG A 139 3.59 -11.85 -11.94
C ARG A 139 4.70 -12.11 -10.92
N ILE A 140 4.67 -13.24 -10.24
CA ILE A 140 5.62 -13.56 -9.16
C ILE A 140 5.75 -15.07 -9.00
N GLY A 141 6.98 -15.61 -8.98
CA GLY A 141 7.21 -17.06 -8.83
C GLY A 141 6.46 -17.91 -9.87
N GLY A 142 6.33 -17.40 -11.09
CA GLY A 142 5.57 -18.04 -12.18
C GLY A 142 4.04 -17.87 -12.10
N LEU A 143 3.50 -17.37 -11.00
CA LEU A 143 2.06 -17.14 -10.83
C LEU A 143 1.60 -15.83 -11.46
N THR A 144 0.34 -15.77 -11.85
CA THR A 144 -0.42 -14.53 -12.09
C THR A 144 -1.40 -14.31 -10.95
N VAL A 145 -1.15 -13.28 -10.13
CA VAL A 145 -1.97 -12.91 -8.97
C VAL A 145 -2.72 -11.62 -9.25
N LEU A 146 -4.01 -11.59 -8.96
CA LEU A 146 -4.80 -10.35 -8.94
C LEU A 146 -5.01 -9.86 -7.50
N THR A 147 -4.79 -8.58 -7.26
CA THR A 147 -5.19 -7.89 -6.02
C THR A 147 -6.53 -7.21 -6.24
N ASP A 148 -7.47 -7.34 -5.30
CA ASP A 148 -8.74 -6.59 -5.27
C ASP A 148 -9.35 -6.28 -6.66
N PRO A 149 -9.68 -7.31 -7.46
CA PRO A 149 -9.91 -7.11 -8.89
C PRO A 149 -11.26 -6.44 -9.17
N VAL A 150 -11.23 -5.25 -9.78
CA VAL A 150 -12.41 -4.47 -10.19
C VAL A 150 -12.31 -4.04 -11.66
N TRP A 151 -12.87 -4.87 -12.54
CA TRP A 151 -13.02 -4.62 -13.98
C TRP A 151 -14.38 -4.00 -14.33
N SER A 152 -15.25 -3.78 -13.34
CA SER A 152 -16.56 -3.17 -13.56
C SER A 152 -16.45 -1.69 -13.92
N ARG A 153 -17.34 -1.23 -14.81
CA ARG A 153 -17.46 0.20 -15.16
C ARG A 153 -17.93 1.05 -13.97
N LYS A 154 -18.76 0.47 -13.10
CA LYS A 154 -19.37 1.12 -11.94
C LYS A 154 -19.29 0.18 -10.75
N ILE A 155 -19.03 0.75 -9.59
CA ILE A 155 -19.20 0.11 -8.28
C ILE A 155 -20.49 0.67 -7.66
N LEU A 156 -21.08 -0.07 -6.73
CA LEU A 156 -22.35 0.34 -6.13
C LEU A 156 -22.16 1.63 -5.32
N GLY A 157 -22.95 2.66 -5.63
CA GLY A 157 -22.93 3.93 -4.89
C GLY A 157 -22.02 5.02 -5.47
N THR A 158 -21.32 4.77 -6.57
CA THR A 158 -20.42 5.76 -7.20
C THR A 158 -20.79 6.05 -8.66
N PRO A 159 -20.28 7.15 -9.24
CA PRO A 159 -20.25 7.34 -10.69
C PRO A 159 -19.46 6.23 -11.40
N ALA A 160 -19.52 6.23 -12.73
CA ALA A 160 -18.65 5.37 -13.53
C ALA A 160 -17.17 5.71 -13.29
N ARG A 161 -16.29 4.71 -13.43
CA ARG A 161 -14.85 4.93 -13.40
C ARG A 161 -14.45 6.00 -14.41
N ILE A 162 -13.58 6.92 -13.99
CA ILE A 162 -13.13 8.07 -14.80
C ILE A 162 -12.03 7.64 -15.78
N THR A 163 -11.12 6.78 -15.33
CA THR A 163 -10.10 6.16 -16.19
C THR A 163 -10.52 4.73 -16.51
N PRO A 164 -10.45 4.26 -17.77
CA PRO A 164 -10.76 2.88 -18.14
C PRO A 164 -9.88 1.84 -17.41
N VAL A 165 -10.23 0.55 -17.54
CA VAL A 165 -9.37 -0.52 -17.03
C VAL A 165 -8.08 -0.54 -17.84
N GLY A 166 -6.93 -0.52 -17.16
CA GLY A 166 -5.62 -0.48 -17.81
C GLY A 166 -5.22 -1.78 -18.51
N VAL A 167 -5.73 -2.92 -18.03
CA VAL A 167 -5.45 -4.25 -18.57
C VAL A 167 -6.76 -4.90 -19.02
N PRO A 168 -7.00 -5.09 -20.32
CA PRO A 168 -8.19 -5.76 -20.82
C PRO A 168 -8.32 -7.18 -20.26
N TRP A 169 -9.53 -7.59 -19.88
CA TRP A 169 -9.75 -8.93 -19.31
C TRP A 169 -9.33 -10.06 -20.25
N SER A 170 -9.51 -9.86 -21.57
CA SER A 170 -9.13 -10.80 -22.61
C SER A 170 -7.61 -10.97 -22.77
N GLU A 171 -6.83 -10.05 -22.24
CA GLU A 171 -5.36 -10.06 -22.32
C GLU A 171 -4.71 -10.62 -21.05
N LEU A 172 -5.51 -10.89 -20.01
CA LEU A 172 -5.00 -11.53 -18.80
C LEU A 172 -4.54 -12.96 -19.12
N PRO A 173 -3.33 -13.35 -18.68
CA PRO A 173 -2.97 -14.76 -18.55
C PRO A 173 -3.97 -15.47 -17.62
N ARG A 174 -3.85 -16.80 -17.56
CA ARG A 174 -4.57 -17.57 -16.55
C ARG A 174 -4.27 -16.98 -15.17
N VAL A 175 -5.32 -16.60 -14.44
CA VAL A 175 -5.21 -16.12 -13.07
C VAL A 175 -5.03 -17.32 -12.14
N ASP A 176 -3.89 -17.38 -11.47
CA ASP A 176 -3.52 -18.49 -10.58
C ASP A 176 -3.96 -18.24 -9.14
N ALA A 177 -4.06 -16.97 -8.73
CA ALA A 177 -4.60 -16.60 -7.43
C ALA A 177 -5.25 -15.21 -7.44
N VAL A 178 -6.18 -15.02 -6.51
CA VAL A 178 -6.70 -13.69 -6.15
C VAL A 178 -6.47 -13.45 -4.68
N VAL A 179 -5.96 -12.28 -4.32
CA VAL A 179 -5.89 -11.81 -2.93
C VAL A 179 -6.89 -10.68 -2.73
N ILE A 180 -7.62 -10.73 -1.61
CA ILE A 180 -8.61 -9.72 -1.23
C ILE A 180 -8.16 -9.03 0.06
N SER A 181 -8.07 -7.70 0.06
CA SER A 181 -7.72 -6.92 1.27
C SER A 181 -8.89 -6.84 2.26
N HIS A 182 -10.08 -6.52 1.77
CA HIS A 182 -11.29 -6.34 2.56
C HIS A 182 -12.55 -6.40 1.68
N ASN A 183 -13.72 -6.21 2.29
CA ASN A 183 -14.98 -6.52 1.63
C ASN A 183 -15.69 -5.32 0.96
N HIS A 184 -15.12 -4.11 0.88
CA HIS A 184 -15.83 -2.98 0.25
C HIS A 184 -16.08 -3.22 -1.25
N TYR A 185 -17.03 -2.48 -1.82
CA TYR A 185 -17.51 -2.73 -3.19
C TYR A 185 -16.46 -2.44 -4.27
N ASP A 186 -15.54 -1.54 -3.99
CA ASP A 186 -14.41 -1.14 -4.83
C ASP A 186 -13.17 -2.02 -4.68
N HIS A 187 -13.21 -3.00 -3.77
CA HIS A 187 -12.14 -4.01 -3.60
C HIS A 187 -12.63 -5.45 -3.85
N LEU A 188 -13.93 -5.68 -3.69
CA LEU A 188 -14.58 -6.98 -3.88
C LEU A 188 -15.74 -6.85 -4.85
N ASP A 189 -15.41 -6.92 -6.15
CA ASP A 189 -16.34 -6.77 -7.27
C ASP A 189 -16.89 -8.12 -7.75
N ALA A 190 -18.18 -8.37 -7.47
CA ALA A 190 -18.82 -9.64 -7.82
C ALA A 190 -18.88 -9.90 -9.34
N PRO A 191 -19.22 -8.93 -10.22
CA PRO A 191 -19.14 -9.11 -11.67
C PRO A 191 -17.75 -9.53 -12.15
N THR A 192 -16.67 -8.93 -11.65
CA THR A 192 -15.30 -9.31 -12.02
C THR A 192 -14.99 -10.74 -11.57
N LEU A 193 -15.21 -11.05 -10.30
CA LEU A 193 -14.95 -12.39 -9.76
C LEU A 193 -15.83 -13.46 -10.44
N SER A 194 -17.01 -13.10 -10.95
CA SER A 194 -17.86 -14.04 -11.67
C SER A 194 -17.22 -14.58 -12.96
N ARG A 195 -16.23 -13.89 -13.53
CA ARG A 195 -15.50 -14.29 -14.74
C ARG A 195 -14.41 -15.34 -14.50
N LEU A 196 -14.01 -15.55 -13.24
CA LEU A 196 -12.98 -16.52 -12.89
C LEU A 196 -13.55 -17.94 -12.82
N PRO A 197 -12.74 -18.96 -13.17
CA PRO A 197 -13.01 -20.34 -12.78
C PRO A 197 -13.29 -20.45 -11.28
N ARG A 198 -14.19 -21.35 -10.89
CA ARG A 198 -14.62 -21.47 -9.48
C ARG A 198 -13.59 -22.19 -8.61
N ASP A 199 -12.67 -22.90 -9.23
CA ASP A 199 -11.50 -23.54 -8.63
C ASP A 199 -10.29 -22.60 -8.51
N THR A 200 -10.34 -21.38 -9.07
CA THR A 200 -9.29 -20.37 -8.86
C THR A 200 -9.08 -20.15 -7.36
N PRO A 201 -7.86 -20.36 -6.84
CA PRO A 201 -7.50 -20.04 -5.47
C PRO A 201 -7.80 -18.58 -5.13
N VAL A 202 -8.60 -18.36 -4.09
CA VAL A 202 -8.83 -17.03 -3.53
C VAL A 202 -8.39 -17.01 -2.07
N LEU A 203 -7.50 -16.08 -1.74
CA LEU A 203 -7.00 -15.85 -0.40
C LEU A 203 -7.66 -14.58 0.13
N VAL A 204 -8.33 -14.70 1.27
CA VAL A 204 -9.28 -13.69 1.73
C VAL A 204 -9.17 -13.46 3.23
N PRO A 205 -9.62 -12.30 3.74
CA PRO A 205 -9.62 -12.05 5.16
C PRO A 205 -10.58 -12.99 5.89
N ALA A 206 -10.25 -13.29 7.14
CA ALA A 206 -11.08 -14.04 8.06
C ALA A 206 -12.56 -13.62 8.01
N GLY A 207 -13.46 -14.61 7.95
CA GLY A 207 -14.92 -14.42 7.88
C GLY A 207 -15.49 -14.16 6.48
N LEU A 208 -14.66 -13.84 5.48
CA LEU A 208 -15.13 -13.54 4.12
C LEU A 208 -15.43 -14.80 3.29
N GLY A 209 -14.99 -15.98 3.71
CA GLY A 209 -15.11 -17.19 2.90
C GLY A 209 -16.56 -17.61 2.60
N ARG A 210 -17.51 -17.31 3.49
CA ARG A 210 -18.95 -17.53 3.22
C ARG A 210 -19.44 -16.75 2.00
N TRP A 211 -18.91 -15.57 1.74
CA TRP A 211 -19.30 -14.76 0.58
C TRP A 211 -18.89 -15.43 -0.74
N PHE A 212 -17.69 -16.01 -0.79
CA PHE A 212 -17.13 -16.72 -1.94
C PHE A 212 -17.78 -18.09 -2.16
N ARG A 213 -17.98 -18.87 -1.09
CA ARG A 213 -18.63 -20.19 -1.18
C ARG A 213 -20.08 -20.10 -1.66
N ARG A 214 -20.83 -19.06 -1.26
CA ARG A 214 -22.17 -18.77 -1.82
C ARG A 214 -22.15 -18.49 -3.33
N ARG A 215 -21.00 -18.07 -3.86
CA ARG A 215 -20.74 -17.85 -5.29
C ARG A 215 -20.04 -19.04 -5.95
N ARG A 216 -20.05 -20.19 -5.28
CA ARG A 216 -19.54 -21.48 -5.75
C ARG A 216 -18.02 -21.60 -5.87
N PHE A 217 -17.24 -20.64 -5.37
CA PHE A 217 -15.80 -20.83 -5.29
C PHE A 217 -15.46 -22.01 -4.38
N THR A 218 -14.61 -22.90 -4.85
CA THR A 218 -14.25 -24.17 -4.19
C THR A 218 -12.90 -24.09 -3.48
N SER A 219 -12.00 -23.22 -3.93
CA SER A 219 -10.68 -22.99 -3.34
C SER A 219 -10.63 -21.62 -2.65
N VAL A 220 -11.01 -21.58 -1.36
CA VAL A 220 -11.12 -20.35 -0.57
C VAL A 220 -10.36 -20.50 0.74
N THR A 221 -9.27 -19.73 0.89
CA THR A 221 -8.41 -19.74 2.08
C THR A 221 -8.67 -18.46 2.89
N GLU A 222 -9.14 -18.62 4.14
CA GLU A 222 -9.39 -17.50 5.07
C GLU A 222 -8.24 -17.36 6.07
N LEU A 223 -7.66 -16.16 6.18
CA LEU A 223 -6.53 -15.87 7.07
C LEU A 223 -6.84 -14.72 8.06
N ASP A 224 -6.42 -14.88 9.31
CA ASP A 224 -6.26 -13.77 10.28
C ASP A 224 -4.91 -13.08 10.01
N TRP A 225 -4.72 -11.91 10.62
CA TRP A 225 -3.45 -11.21 10.57
C TRP A 225 -2.30 -12.09 11.03
N TRP A 226 -1.18 -11.96 10.33
CA TRP A 226 0.07 -12.68 10.56
C TRP A 226 0.02 -14.18 10.26
N GLU A 227 -1.08 -14.67 9.71
CA GLU A 227 -1.16 -16.00 9.11
C GLU A 227 -0.79 -15.93 7.63
N ALA A 228 -0.42 -17.08 7.07
CA ALA A 228 -0.02 -17.19 5.69
C ALA A 228 -0.58 -18.44 5.03
N ALA A 229 -0.51 -18.48 3.71
CA ALA A 229 -0.67 -19.68 2.90
C ALA A 229 0.39 -19.69 1.79
N GLU A 230 0.57 -20.83 1.13
CA GLU A 230 1.57 -20.99 0.07
C GLU A 230 0.93 -21.66 -1.14
N LEU A 231 1.24 -21.15 -2.33
CA LEU A 231 0.79 -21.69 -3.61
C LEU A 231 1.96 -21.61 -4.59
N GLY A 232 2.34 -22.72 -5.22
CA GLY A 232 3.39 -22.73 -6.23
C GLY A 232 4.74 -22.16 -5.76
N GLY A 233 5.09 -22.32 -4.48
CA GLY A 233 6.30 -21.75 -3.87
C GLY A 233 6.22 -20.25 -3.54
N VAL A 234 5.16 -19.56 -3.96
CA VAL A 234 4.88 -18.18 -3.54
C VAL A 234 4.13 -18.20 -2.22
N ARG A 235 4.66 -17.48 -1.24
CA ARG A 235 4.05 -17.33 0.08
C ARG A 235 3.21 -16.06 0.13
N PHE A 236 2.01 -16.16 0.71
CA PHE A 236 1.04 -15.09 0.88
C PHE A 236 0.78 -14.90 2.37
N ASP A 237 1.27 -13.81 2.96
CA ASP A 237 1.00 -13.44 4.34
C ASP A 237 -0.08 -12.36 4.40
N PHE A 238 -1.12 -12.58 5.21
CA PHE A 238 -2.13 -11.56 5.46
C PHE A 238 -1.68 -10.67 6.63
N VAL A 239 -1.63 -9.35 6.44
CA VAL A 239 -1.09 -8.42 7.45
C VAL A 239 -2.12 -7.36 7.85
N PRO A 240 -2.00 -6.76 9.05
CA PRO A 240 -2.95 -5.75 9.52
C PRO A 240 -2.99 -4.46 8.68
N ALA A 241 -4.12 -3.77 8.79
CA ALA A 241 -4.33 -2.42 8.25
C ALA A 241 -5.19 -1.58 9.22
N HIS A 242 -5.02 -0.26 9.17
CA HIS A 242 -5.92 0.70 9.82
C HIS A 242 -7.16 0.90 8.93
N HIS A 243 -8.11 -0.03 8.98
CA HIS A 243 -9.35 0.05 8.19
C HIS A 243 -10.52 -0.68 8.87
N TRP A 244 -11.54 -1.02 8.11
CA TRP A 244 -12.74 -1.72 8.54
C TRP A 244 -13.40 -2.45 7.36
N SER A 245 -14.57 -3.07 7.61
CA SER A 245 -15.32 -3.77 6.56
C SER A 245 -16.83 -3.51 6.66
N LYS A 246 -17.50 -3.39 5.52
CA LYS A 246 -18.97 -3.29 5.39
C LYS A 246 -19.43 -3.46 3.93
N ARG A 247 -20.48 -4.25 3.71
CA ARG A 247 -21.17 -4.36 2.41
C ARG A 247 -22.66 -4.14 2.47
N SER A 248 -23.27 -4.34 3.63
CA SER A 248 -24.70 -4.22 3.84
C SER A 248 -24.97 -3.45 5.13
N LEU A 249 -26.24 -3.18 5.40
CA LEU A 249 -26.64 -2.40 6.57
C LEU A 249 -26.31 -3.09 7.90
N HIS A 250 -26.10 -4.42 7.89
CA HIS A 250 -25.98 -5.22 9.11
C HIS A 250 -24.67 -6.02 9.21
N ASP A 251 -23.65 -5.73 8.40
CA ASP A 251 -22.42 -6.52 8.34
C ASP A 251 -21.12 -5.76 8.65
N THR A 252 -21.24 -4.59 9.28
CA THR A 252 -20.08 -3.83 9.76
C THR A 252 -19.17 -4.72 10.61
N CYS A 253 -17.89 -4.79 10.21
CA CYS A 253 -16.85 -5.59 10.83
C CYS A 253 -17.20 -7.08 10.97
N ARG A 254 -18.05 -7.66 10.10
CA ARG A 254 -18.31 -9.13 10.11
C ARG A 254 -17.25 -9.95 9.39
N THR A 255 -16.36 -9.29 8.65
CA THR A 255 -15.16 -9.89 8.06
C THR A 255 -13.96 -9.03 8.43
N LEU A 256 -12.78 -9.62 8.47
CA LEU A 256 -11.54 -8.89 8.69
C LEU A 256 -11.16 -8.04 7.45
N TRP A 257 -10.11 -7.25 7.59
CA TRP A 257 -9.51 -6.36 6.59
C TRP A 257 -7.98 -6.34 6.80
N GLY A 258 -7.20 -5.98 5.78
CA GLY A 258 -5.75 -6.01 5.88
C GLY A 258 -5.05 -5.83 4.54
N GLY A 259 -3.74 -6.02 4.54
CA GLY A 259 -2.91 -6.09 3.35
C GLY A 259 -2.32 -7.48 3.14
N TRP A 260 -1.48 -7.62 2.12
CA TRP A 260 -0.81 -8.86 1.75
C TRP A 260 0.68 -8.64 1.52
N VAL A 261 1.53 -9.51 2.06
CA VAL A 261 2.93 -9.63 1.63
C VAL A 261 3.06 -10.90 0.80
N LEU A 262 3.44 -10.74 -0.47
CA LEU A 262 3.74 -11.84 -1.38
C LEU A 262 5.25 -12.02 -1.41
N THR A 263 5.73 -13.21 -1.04
CA THR A 263 7.15 -13.55 -1.05
C THR A 263 7.39 -14.62 -2.11
N ALA A 264 8.24 -14.29 -3.08
CA ALA A 264 8.69 -15.21 -4.13
C ALA A 264 9.61 -16.31 -3.58
N PRO A 265 9.83 -17.42 -4.31
CA PRO A 265 10.76 -18.47 -3.91
C PRO A 265 12.20 -17.98 -3.64
N ASP A 266 12.63 -16.93 -4.34
CA ASP A 266 13.94 -16.27 -4.17
C ASP A 266 13.97 -15.21 -3.07
N ALA A 267 12.91 -15.15 -2.25
CA ALA A 267 12.69 -14.22 -1.13
C ALA A 267 12.45 -12.75 -1.49
N ARG A 268 12.29 -12.38 -2.78
CA ARG A 268 11.81 -11.04 -3.15
C ARG A 268 10.35 -10.84 -2.72
N ARG A 269 10.00 -9.61 -2.33
CA ARG A 269 8.72 -9.30 -1.68
C ARG A 269 7.98 -8.13 -2.31
N VAL A 270 6.69 -8.35 -2.57
CA VAL A 270 5.72 -7.29 -2.90
C VAL A 270 4.73 -7.16 -1.76
N TYR A 271 4.62 -5.96 -1.21
CA TYR A 271 3.59 -5.62 -0.23
C TYR A 271 2.43 -4.91 -0.92
N PHE A 272 1.22 -5.41 -0.73
CA PHE A 272 -0.03 -4.79 -1.14
C PHE A 272 -0.80 -4.33 0.10
N ALA A 273 -0.94 -3.03 0.31
CA ALA A 273 -1.52 -2.52 1.55
C ALA A 273 -3.05 -2.72 1.66
N GLY A 274 -3.76 -2.87 0.54
CA GLY A 274 -5.19 -2.59 0.51
C GLY A 274 -5.48 -1.14 0.89
N ASP A 275 -6.60 -0.93 1.56
CA ASP A 275 -6.94 0.36 2.18
C ASP A 275 -6.47 0.40 3.62
N THR A 276 -5.82 1.50 3.99
CA THR A 276 -5.34 1.72 5.35
C THR A 276 -5.11 3.20 5.61
N GLY A 277 -5.42 3.65 6.82
CA GLY A 277 -4.89 4.87 7.41
C GLY A 277 -3.41 4.71 7.79
N TYR A 278 -2.76 5.82 8.12
CA TYR A 278 -1.38 5.80 8.59
C TYR A 278 -1.27 5.39 10.05
N GLY A 279 -0.22 4.63 10.39
CA GLY A 279 0.07 4.28 11.77
C GLY A 279 1.08 3.15 11.96
N HIS A 280 1.13 2.63 13.18
CA HIS A 280 2.16 1.72 13.66
C HIS A 280 2.22 0.36 12.94
N TRP A 281 1.21 -0.01 12.15
CA TRP A 281 1.27 -1.26 11.39
C TRP A 281 2.41 -1.27 10.37
N PHE A 282 2.74 -0.13 9.75
CA PHE A 282 3.78 -0.07 8.72
C PHE A 282 5.17 -0.43 9.26
N SER A 283 5.58 0.17 10.38
CA SER A 283 6.87 -0.16 11.01
C SER A 283 6.92 -1.62 11.47
N ARG A 284 5.82 -2.12 12.05
CA ARG A 284 5.71 -3.52 12.48
C ARG A 284 5.76 -4.52 11.32
N ILE A 285 5.17 -4.17 10.17
CA ILE A 285 5.28 -4.95 8.94
C ILE A 285 6.73 -4.92 8.44
N GLY A 286 7.37 -3.74 8.37
CA GLY A 286 8.78 -3.60 7.97
C GLY A 286 9.77 -4.36 8.86
N ASP A 287 9.50 -4.44 10.16
CA ASP A 287 10.30 -5.24 11.10
C ASP A 287 10.13 -6.74 10.91
N ARG A 288 8.91 -7.18 10.58
CA ARG A 288 8.58 -8.61 10.40
C ARG A 288 8.98 -9.14 9.02
N TYR A 289 8.96 -8.28 8.01
CA TYR A 289 9.26 -8.62 6.62
C TYR A 289 10.40 -7.73 6.08
N PRO A 290 11.64 -7.92 6.56
CA PRO A 290 12.76 -7.08 6.13
C PRO A 290 13.05 -7.27 4.64
N GLY A 291 13.29 -6.17 3.92
CA GLY A 291 13.57 -6.21 2.48
C GLY A 291 12.30 -6.38 1.65
N ILE A 292 11.34 -5.46 1.79
CA ILE A 292 10.23 -5.30 0.85
C ILE A 292 10.77 -4.62 -0.40
N ASP A 293 10.71 -5.29 -1.55
CA ASP A 293 11.24 -4.75 -2.81
C ASP A 293 10.30 -3.74 -3.45
N LEU A 294 8.99 -3.90 -3.24
CA LEU A 294 7.97 -3.00 -3.72
C LEU A 294 6.78 -2.93 -2.76
N ALA A 295 6.36 -1.71 -2.41
CA ALA A 295 5.14 -1.44 -1.68
C ALA A 295 4.08 -0.79 -2.59
N LEU A 296 2.93 -1.44 -2.74
CA LEU A 296 1.74 -0.91 -3.41
C LEU A 296 0.90 -0.20 -2.34
N LEU A 297 0.87 1.14 -2.37
CA LEU A 297 0.31 1.97 -1.30
C LEU A 297 -0.81 2.89 -1.81
N PRO A 298 -1.96 2.97 -1.11
CA PRO A 298 -3.04 3.87 -1.51
C PRO A 298 -2.63 5.33 -1.30
N ILE A 299 -3.01 6.20 -2.24
CA ILE A 299 -2.78 7.65 -2.13
C ILE A 299 -4.05 8.48 -2.40
N GLY A 300 -5.20 7.84 -2.61
CA GLY A 300 -6.49 8.49 -2.85
C GLY A 300 -7.49 8.21 -1.73
N ALA A 301 -8.71 8.71 -1.87
CA ALA A 301 -9.79 8.52 -0.90
C ALA A 301 -9.51 9.10 0.50
N TYR A 302 -8.84 10.25 0.57
CA TYR A 302 -8.37 10.83 1.84
C TYR A 302 -9.11 12.11 2.28
N GLU A 303 -9.87 12.77 1.41
CA GLU A 303 -10.55 14.04 1.75
C GLU A 303 -12.05 13.85 2.05
N PRO A 304 -12.57 14.37 3.18
CA PRO A 304 -11.91 15.22 4.17
C PRO A 304 -11.11 14.44 5.21
N ARG A 305 -9.91 14.95 5.55
CA ARG A 305 -8.98 14.28 6.50
C ARG A 305 -9.60 13.96 7.86
N TRP A 306 -10.46 14.82 8.40
CA TRP A 306 -11.12 14.57 9.70
C TRP A 306 -12.07 13.36 9.69
N TRP A 307 -12.49 12.90 8.51
CA TRP A 307 -13.38 11.76 8.31
C TRP A 307 -12.64 10.51 7.82
N LEU A 308 -11.69 10.69 6.89
CA LEU A 308 -11.01 9.57 6.22
C LEU A 308 -9.61 9.28 6.77
N GLY A 309 -9.01 10.18 7.57
CA GLY A 309 -7.62 10.05 8.00
C GLY A 309 -7.28 8.81 8.81
N ASP A 310 -8.25 8.30 9.58
CA ASP A 310 -8.06 7.08 10.37
C ASP A 310 -8.06 5.80 9.52
N VAL A 311 -8.51 5.88 8.26
CA VAL A 311 -8.79 4.72 7.39
C VAL A 311 -8.17 4.80 6.00
N HIS A 312 -7.71 5.97 5.57
CA HIS A 312 -7.02 6.20 4.30
C HIS A 312 -5.81 7.11 4.48
N CYS A 313 -4.65 6.64 4.00
CA CYS A 313 -3.46 7.45 3.87
C CYS A 313 -3.70 8.60 2.88
N ASP A 314 -3.22 9.78 3.23
CA ASP A 314 -2.95 10.80 2.22
C ASP A 314 -1.60 10.53 1.51
N PRO A 315 -1.25 11.26 0.44
CA PRO A 315 -0.02 11.03 -0.32
C PRO A 315 1.26 11.15 0.52
N GLU A 316 1.33 12.11 1.44
CA GLU A 316 2.46 12.33 2.34
C GLU A 316 2.60 11.18 3.35
N GLU A 317 1.49 10.71 3.90
CA GLU A 317 1.43 9.52 4.75
C GLU A 317 1.87 8.26 4.03
N ALA A 318 1.51 8.10 2.76
CA ALA A 318 1.94 6.96 1.97
C ALA A 318 3.46 6.95 1.73
N VAL A 319 4.08 8.12 1.53
CA VAL A 319 5.55 8.22 1.46
C VAL A 319 6.19 7.86 2.80
N ARG A 320 5.65 8.37 3.93
CA ARG A 320 6.13 7.96 5.27
C ARG A 320 5.97 6.46 5.51
N ALA A 321 4.84 5.89 5.10
CA ALA A 321 4.57 4.46 5.21
C ALA A 321 5.60 3.62 4.42
N ALA A 322 6.00 4.05 3.22
CA ALA A 322 7.04 3.39 2.45
C ALA A 322 8.39 3.35 3.20
N GLN A 323 8.74 4.45 3.87
CA GLN A 323 9.95 4.54 4.71
C GLN A 323 9.85 3.64 5.95
N ASP A 324 8.71 3.63 6.65
CA ASP A 324 8.48 2.81 7.84
C ASP A 324 8.50 1.30 7.53
N LEU A 325 7.98 0.93 6.35
CA LEU A 325 8.07 -0.42 5.79
C LEU A 325 9.51 -0.81 5.43
N ARG A 326 10.41 0.17 5.28
CA ARG A 326 11.74 0.02 4.68
C ARG A 326 11.65 -0.60 3.28
N ALA A 327 10.62 -0.19 2.53
CA ALA A 327 10.43 -0.65 1.15
C ALA A 327 11.46 0.01 0.24
N ARG A 328 12.04 -0.77 -0.68
CA ARG A 328 12.99 -0.22 -1.67
C ARG A 328 12.29 0.72 -2.65
N ARG A 329 11.03 0.43 -2.99
CA ARG A 329 10.23 1.15 -3.99
C ARG A 329 8.78 1.29 -3.56
N MET A 330 8.12 2.30 -4.07
CA MET A 330 6.69 2.54 -3.85
C MET A 330 5.96 2.67 -5.19
N ALA A 331 4.86 1.94 -5.36
CA ALA A 331 3.90 2.16 -6.44
C ALA A 331 2.59 2.69 -5.85
N PRO A 332 2.22 3.95 -6.12
CA PRO A 332 0.94 4.51 -5.68
C PRO A 332 -0.26 3.83 -6.36
N MET A 333 -1.35 3.65 -5.62
CA MET A 333 -2.61 3.06 -6.10
C MET A 333 -3.84 3.73 -5.47
N HIS A 334 -5.05 3.20 -5.73
CA HIS A 334 -6.32 3.71 -5.18
C HIS A 334 -6.69 5.14 -5.62
N TRP A 335 -6.10 5.63 -6.71
CA TRP A 335 -6.38 6.96 -7.27
C TRP A 335 -6.69 6.88 -8.77
N ALA A 336 -7.06 8.01 -9.37
CA ALA A 336 -7.37 8.19 -10.80
C ALA A 336 -8.46 7.28 -11.40
N THR A 337 -9.19 6.47 -10.61
CA THR A 337 -10.08 5.44 -11.16
C THR A 337 -11.54 5.65 -10.81
N PHE A 338 -11.88 5.77 -9.53
CA PHE A 338 -13.22 6.13 -9.06
C PHE A 338 -13.15 7.42 -8.25
N VAL A 339 -14.25 8.18 -8.25
CA VAL A 339 -14.40 9.36 -7.38
C VAL A 339 -15.07 8.89 -6.09
N LEU A 340 -14.28 8.73 -5.03
CA LEU A 340 -14.71 8.14 -3.74
C LEU A 340 -14.82 9.17 -2.59
N SER A 341 -14.28 10.36 -2.80
CA SER A 341 -13.99 11.37 -1.78
C SER A 341 -13.86 12.74 -2.44
N ALA A 342 -13.53 13.78 -1.67
CA ALA A 342 -13.59 15.17 -2.15
C ALA A 342 -12.33 15.72 -2.82
N GLU A 343 -11.20 15.02 -2.83
CA GLU A 343 -9.97 15.56 -3.40
C GLU A 343 -10.05 15.75 -4.93
N PRO A 344 -9.35 16.76 -5.49
CA PRO A 344 -9.18 16.88 -6.94
C PRO A 344 -8.51 15.64 -7.54
N VAL A 345 -8.94 15.21 -8.72
CA VAL A 345 -8.57 13.89 -9.27
C VAL A 345 -7.07 13.72 -9.54
N LEU A 346 -6.36 14.82 -9.84
CA LEU A 346 -4.92 14.81 -10.14
C LEU A 346 -4.06 15.16 -8.91
N GLU A 347 -4.67 15.68 -7.84
CA GLU A 347 -3.96 16.09 -6.62
C GLU A 347 -3.16 14.94 -5.96
N PRO A 348 -3.68 13.70 -5.85
CA PRO A 348 -2.91 12.58 -5.31
C PRO A 348 -1.52 12.41 -5.95
N LEU A 349 -1.45 12.45 -7.30
CA LEU A 349 -0.20 12.29 -8.03
C LEU A 349 0.78 13.44 -7.79
N THR A 350 0.27 14.67 -7.80
CA THR A 350 1.10 15.86 -7.57
C THR A 350 1.69 15.82 -6.17
N ARG A 351 0.86 15.54 -5.16
CA ARG A 351 1.28 15.50 -3.76
C ARG A 351 2.24 14.36 -3.47
N VAL A 352 2.02 13.15 -3.99
CA VAL A 352 2.95 12.03 -3.75
C VAL A 352 4.33 12.31 -4.34
N ARG A 353 4.40 12.91 -5.55
CA ARG A 353 5.67 13.30 -6.18
C ARG A 353 6.41 14.34 -5.35
N THR A 354 5.71 15.38 -4.90
CA THR A 354 6.29 16.42 -4.04
C THR A 354 6.74 15.86 -2.69
N ALA A 355 5.95 14.98 -2.08
CA ALA A 355 6.31 14.34 -0.81
C ALA A 355 7.54 13.43 -0.95
N TRP A 356 7.61 12.67 -2.05
CA TRP A 356 8.74 11.79 -2.36
C TRP A 356 10.04 12.57 -2.56
N GLU A 357 9.98 13.66 -3.33
CA GLU A 357 11.12 14.55 -3.54
C GLU A 357 11.59 15.21 -2.23
N LYS A 358 10.66 15.72 -1.42
CA LYS A 358 10.97 16.32 -0.10
C LYS A 358 11.58 15.32 0.88
N ALA A 359 11.24 14.03 0.75
CA ALA A 359 11.84 12.96 1.54
C ALA A 359 13.25 12.58 1.08
N GLY A 360 13.77 13.16 -0.01
CA GLY A 360 15.10 12.88 -0.53
C GLY A 360 15.23 11.49 -1.15
N LEU A 361 14.13 10.90 -1.59
CA LEU A 361 14.09 9.55 -2.16
C LEU A 361 14.37 9.59 -3.67
N ALA A 362 15.02 8.55 -4.19
CA ALA A 362 15.39 8.46 -5.59
C ALA A 362 14.14 8.41 -6.50
N ARG A 363 14.13 9.18 -7.58
CA ARG A 363 12.93 9.35 -8.45
C ARG A 363 12.51 8.04 -9.10
N GLU A 364 13.49 7.21 -9.47
CA GLU A 364 13.33 5.90 -10.10
C GLU A 364 12.64 4.87 -9.19
N ASP A 365 12.66 5.08 -7.87
CA ASP A 365 12.03 4.20 -6.89
C ASP A 365 10.57 4.57 -6.59
N LEU A 366 10.09 5.71 -7.12
CA LEU A 366 8.66 6.04 -7.18
C LEU A 366 8.06 5.54 -8.50
N TRP A 367 7.30 4.45 -8.43
CA TRP A 367 6.62 3.83 -9.55
C TRP A 367 5.19 4.37 -9.69
N ASP A 368 5.09 5.67 -9.98
CA ASP A 368 3.86 6.42 -10.24
C ASP A 368 3.29 6.14 -11.65
N LEU A 369 2.97 4.87 -11.89
CA LEU A 369 2.58 4.35 -13.20
C LEU A 369 1.28 4.98 -13.73
N PRO A 370 1.17 5.20 -15.06
CA PRO A 370 -0.13 5.33 -15.71
C PRO A 370 -0.99 4.09 -15.49
N VAL A 371 -2.32 4.26 -15.47
CA VAL A 371 -3.23 3.10 -15.54
C VAL A 371 -2.97 2.36 -16.85
N GLY A 372 -2.65 1.06 -16.74
CA GLY A 372 -2.32 0.16 -17.85
C GLY A 372 -0.83 -0.07 -18.07
N ALA A 373 0.03 0.73 -17.44
CA ALA A 373 1.47 0.56 -17.54
C ALA A 373 1.99 -0.55 -16.62
N SER A 374 3.19 -1.04 -16.94
CA SER A 374 3.87 -2.13 -16.23
C SER A 374 5.30 -1.77 -15.84
N ARG A 375 5.80 -2.40 -14.77
CA ARG A 375 7.21 -2.39 -14.39
C ARG A 375 7.66 -3.80 -14.02
N VAL A 376 8.96 -4.03 -14.17
CA VAL A 376 9.63 -5.28 -13.84
C VAL A 376 10.62 -5.00 -12.71
N LEU A 377 10.64 -5.89 -11.71
CA LEU A 377 11.68 -6.00 -10.71
C LEU A 377 12.64 -7.09 -11.20
N ASP A 378 13.78 -6.67 -11.73
CA ASP A 378 14.87 -7.56 -12.12
C ASP A 378 15.64 -8.06 -10.88
#